data_AF-A0A1W1Z0T3-F1
#
_entry.id   AF-A0A1W1Z0T3-F1
#
_cell.length_a   1.000
_cell.length_b   1.000
_cell.length_c   1.000
_cell.angle_alpha   90.00
_cell.angle_beta   90.00
_cell.angle_gamma   90.00
#
_symmetry.space_group_name_H-M   'P 1'
#
loop_
_entity.id
_entity.type
_entity.pdbx_description
1 polymer ?
#
loop_
_entity_poly.entity_id
_entity_poly.type
_entity_poly.pdbx_seq_one_letter_code
_entity_poly.pdbx_strand_id
1 'polypeptide(L)'
;MAEQLEILNSEAHRSLAMHPLAGPHPHLVQISLPEVEAAATCCPVLLAKSPETGRFAIVALFGFAPGEVLIEGAGTGNAAFLPLEVRRQGFFASDDNIAIDLAHPRFAPGGSIPLFDAMGGPSDEMRLVQQAIGTLMGNAARTEQVIADLVAARLVEPVDISLRFDDGQSVSLDGLYTISNDALNDLDDTGIVRLFRSGALQAAYAIRGSLRQIGQLARRRNERIHA
;
A
#
# COMPACT_ATOMS: atom_id res chain seq x y z
N MET A 1 5.80 16.28 14.14
CA MET A 1 5.86 15.78 15.53
C MET A 1 7.21 15.11 15.69
N ALA A 2 7.87 15.24 16.83
CA ALA A 2 9.15 14.56 17.05
C ALA A 2 8.89 13.06 17.22
N GLU A 3 9.58 12.23 16.43
CA GLU A 3 9.52 10.78 16.56
C GLU A 3 10.13 10.37 17.90
N GLN A 4 9.42 9.56 18.68
CA GLN A 4 9.95 8.97 19.92
C GLN A 4 10.22 7.50 19.67
N LEU A 5 11.31 7.23 18.96
CA LEU A 5 11.73 5.89 18.58
C LEU A 5 12.43 5.19 19.75
N GLU A 6 11.88 4.04 20.15
CA GLU A 6 12.45 3.17 21.18
C GLU A 6 12.56 1.74 20.63
N ILE A 7 13.53 0.95 21.10
CA ILE A 7 13.59 -0.47 20.74
C ILE A 7 12.46 -1.20 21.44
N LEU A 8 11.63 -1.89 20.66
CA LEU A 8 10.52 -2.68 21.18
C LEU A 8 11.04 -3.79 22.09
N ASN A 9 10.52 -3.80 23.31
CA ASN A 9 10.98 -4.67 24.40
C ASN A 9 9.78 -5.17 25.20
N SER A 10 9.72 -6.49 25.43
CA SER A 10 8.58 -7.15 26.09
C SER A 10 8.40 -6.81 27.56
N GLU A 11 9.44 -6.32 28.23
CA GLU A 11 9.37 -5.87 29.63
C GLU A 11 8.89 -4.42 29.71
N ALA A 12 9.55 -3.52 28.97
CA ALA A 12 9.24 -2.09 28.98
C ALA A 12 7.86 -1.78 28.35
N HIS A 13 7.46 -2.54 27.34
CA HIS A 13 6.23 -2.32 26.58
C HIS A 13 5.15 -3.36 26.87
N ARG A 14 5.26 -4.10 27.98
CA ARG A 14 4.33 -5.20 28.32
C ARG A 14 2.87 -4.76 28.36
N SER A 15 2.62 -3.58 28.92
CA SER A 15 1.27 -3.01 29.05
C SER A 15 0.86 -2.14 27.85
N LEU A 16 1.70 -2.04 26.82
CA LEU A 16 1.39 -1.25 25.65
C LEU A 16 0.38 -1.99 24.78
N ALA A 17 -0.65 -1.26 24.37
CA ALA A 17 -1.64 -1.72 23.42
C ALA A 17 -1.73 -0.75 22.26
N MET A 18 -2.03 -1.28 21.09
CA MET A 18 -2.22 -0.51 19.87
C MET A 18 -3.69 -0.50 19.43
N HIS A 19 -4.03 0.53 18.66
CA HIS A 19 -5.24 0.53 17.87
C HIS A 19 -5.04 -0.31 16.58
N PRO A 20 -6.09 -0.95 16.05
CA PRO A 20 -6.01 -1.71 14.79
C PRO A 20 -5.50 -0.84 13.63
N LEU A 21 -6.05 0.38 13.54
CA LEU A 21 -5.67 1.45 12.61
C LEU A 21 -5.70 2.77 13.39
N ALA A 22 -4.85 3.73 13.03
CA ALA A 22 -4.87 5.06 13.64
C ALA A 22 -4.31 6.13 12.70
N GLY A 23 -4.78 7.37 12.90
CA GLY A 23 -4.44 8.50 12.04
C GLY A 23 -5.26 8.54 10.74
N PRO A 24 -5.07 9.59 9.92
CA PRO A 24 -5.72 9.68 8.63
C PRO A 24 -5.22 8.57 7.71
N HIS A 25 -6.12 7.76 7.17
CA HIS A 25 -5.71 6.74 6.23
C HIS A 25 -5.24 7.41 4.92
N PRO A 26 -4.03 7.10 4.43
CA PRO A 26 -3.59 7.61 3.15
C PRO A 26 -4.50 7.06 2.05
N HIS A 27 -4.93 7.95 1.16
CA HIS A 27 -5.76 7.62 0.00
C HIS A 27 -4.92 7.02 -1.14
N LEU A 28 -3.60 7.20 -1.08
CA LEU A 28 -2.62 6.58 -1.96
C LEU A 28 -1.51 6.00 -1.10
N VAL A 29 -1.28 4.69 -1.18
CA VAL A 29 -0.35 3.96 -0.30
C VAL A 29 0.66 3.22 -1.14
N GLN A 30 1.95 3.39 -0.84
CA GLN A 30 2.99 2.56 -1.46
C GLN A 30 2.81 1.10 -1.06
N ILE A 31 2.95 0.20 -2.03
CA ILE A 31 2.90 -1.25 -1.82
C ILE A 31 4.15 -1.91 -2.43
N SER A 32 4.47 -3.10 -1.95
CA SER A 32 5.55 -3.94 -2.46
C SER A 32 5.06 -4.95 -3.50
N LEU A 33 5.97 -5.51 -4.28
CA LEU A 33 5.65 -6.49 -5.34
C LEU A 33 4.75 -7.65 -4.87
N PRO A 34 4.97 -8.28 -3.68
CA PRO A 34 4.11 -9.37 -3.20
C PRO A 34 2.65 -8.97 -2.96
N GLU A 35 2.37 -7.68 -2.80
CA GLU A 35 1.02 -7.18 -2.51
C GLU A 35 0.19 -6.91 -3.77
N VAL A 36 0.86 -6.81 -4.94
CA VAL A 36 0.27 -6.29 -6.18
C VAL A 36 -0.98 -7.06 -6.62
N GLU A 37 -0.92 -8.39 -6.65
CA GLU A 37 -2.05 -9.20 -7.09
C GLU A 37 -3.23 -9.09 -6.14
N ALA A 38 -2.99 -9.16 -4.83
CA ALA A 38 -4.02 -9.03 -3.81
C ALA A 38 -4.69 -7.65 -3.86
N ALA A 39 -3.87 -6.59 -3.94
CA ALA A 39 -4.35 -5.21 -4.07
C ALA A 39 -5.23 -5.03 -5.32
N ALA A 40 -4.77 -5.54 -6.47
CA ALA A 40 -5.47 -5.39 -7.75
C ALA A 40 -6.90 -5.98 -7.77
N THR A 41 -7.23 -6.88 -6.83
CA THR A 41 -8.59 -7.45 -6.71
C THR A 41 -9.62 -6.47 -6.17
N CYS A 42 -9.21 -5.44 -5.42
CA CYS A 42 -10.13 -4.56 -4.70
C CYS A 42 -9.82 -3.06 -4.80
N CYS A 43 -8.62 -2.69 -5.23
CA CYS A 43 -8.23 -1.29 -5.44
C CYS A 43 -7.41 -1.11 -6.72
N PRO A 44 -7.43 0.10 -7.33
CA PRO A 44 -6.50 0.44 -8.39
C PRO A 44 -5.07 0.38 -7.87
N VAL A 45 -4.21 -0.33 -8.61
CA VAL A 45 -2.77 -0.33 -8.44
C VAL A 45 -2.17 0.44 -9.60
N LEU A 46 -1.30 1.38 -9.28
CA LEU A 46 -0.69 2.33 -10.20
C LEU A 46 0.79 2.47 -9.89
N LEU A 47 1.50 3.22 -10.73
CA LEU A 47 2.86 3.67 -10.47
C LEU A 47 2.82 5.18 -10.17
N ALA A 48 3.50 5.59 -9.11
CA ALA A 48 3.69 7.00 -8.79
C ALA A 48 5.16 7.37 -8.99
N LYS A 49 5.41 8.55 -9.57
CA LYS A 49 6.77 9.05 -9.77
C LYS A 49 7.13 10.06 -8.69
N SER A 50 8.18 9.80 -7.93
CA SER A 50 8.73 10.75 -6.96
C SER A 50 9.22 12.01 -7.70
N PRO A 51 8.73 13.22 -7.36
CA PRO A 51 9.20 14.45 -7.98
C PRO A 51 10.64 14.79 -7.58
N GLU A 52 11.07 14.34 -6.40
CA GLU A 52 12.42 14.60 -5.86
C GLU A 52 13.48 13.69 -6.49
N THR A 53 13.17 12.40 -6.64
CA THR A 53 14.16 11.39 -7.08
C THR A 53 13.94 10.90 -8.51
N GLY A 54 12.78 11.20 -9.10
CA GLY A 54 12.36 10.67 -10.40
C GLY A 54 12.07 9.17 -10.42
N ARG A 55 12.22 8.46 -9.28
CA ARG A 55 11.98 7.03 -9.16
C ARG A 55 10.49 6.71 -9.11
N PHE A 56 10.13 5.56 -9.67
CA PHE A 56 8.78 5.03 -9.59
C PHE A 56 8.61 4.17 -8.34
N ALA A 57 7.41 4.20 -7.77
CA ALA A 57 6.95 3.29 -6.73
C ALA A 57 5.60 2.71 -7.14
N ILE A 58 5.31 1.47 -6.73
CA ILE A 58 3.97 0.88 -6.89
C ILE A 58 3.09 1.41 -5.78
N VAL A 59 1.90 1.88 -6.13
CA VAL A 59 0.94 2.47 -5.19
C VAL A 59 -0.44 1.86 -5.38
N ALA A 60 -1.17 1.71 -4.29
CA ALA A 60 -2.57 1.34 -4.28
C ALA A 60 -3.44 2.56 -3.90
N LEU A 61 -4.50 2.79 -4.67
CA LEU A 61 -5.44 3.89 -4.48
C LEU A 61 -6.63 3.43 -3.61
N PHE A 62 -6.77 4.02 -2.43
CA PHE A 62 -7.84 3.74 -1.48
C PHE A 62 -8.97 4.78 -1.56
N GLY A 63 -8.70 5.97 -2.09
CA GLY A 63 -9.67 7.05 -2.20
C GLY A 63 -9.18 8.15 -3.14
N PHE A 64 -9.99 9.17 -3.37
CA PHE A 64 -9.66 10.27 -4.28
C PHE A 64 -9.20 11.54 -3.56
N ALA A 65 -9.25 11.55 -2.22
CA ALA A 65 -8.82 12.67 -1.40
C ALA A 65 -8.18 12.20 -0.07
N PRO A 66 -7.30 12.99 0.56
CA PRO A 66 -6.74 12.66 1.88
C PRO A 66 -7.82 12.34 2.93
N GLY A 67 -7.62 11.26 3.69
CA GLY A 67 -8.58 10.79 4.69
C GLY A 67 -9.75 9.99 4.11
N GLU A 68 -9.82 9.83 2.79
CA GLU A 68 -10.83 9.00 2.15
C GLU A 68 -10.37 7.56 1.95
N VAL A 69 -11.22 6.63 2.39
CA VAL A 69 -11.07 5.20 2.13
C VAL A 69 -12.37 4.64 1.58
N LEU A 70 -12.37 4.22 0.31
CA LEU A 70 -13.49 3.68 -0.45
C LEU A 70 -13.40 2.15 -0.64
N ILE A 71 -12.45 1.51 0.05
CA ILE A 71 -12.34 0.06 0.06
C ILE A 71 -13.42 -0.52 0.98
N GLU A 72 -14.16 -1.48 0.47
CA GLU A 72 -15.20 -2.18 1.22
C GLU A 72 -14.62 -2.87 2.44
N GLY A 73 -15.35 -2.79 3.55
CA GLY A 73 -14.92 -3.32 4.84
C GLY A 73 -13.81 -2.52 5.54
N ALA A 74 -13.15 -1.56 4.87
CA ALA A 74 -12.07 -0.81 5.52
C ALA A 74 -12.53 0.03 6.72
N GLY A 75 -13.72 0.65 6.64
CA GLY A 75 -14.30 1.40 7.75
C GLY A 75 -14.72 0.53 8.95
N THR A 76 -14.91 -0.78 8.75
CA THR A 76 -15.24 -1.74 9.80
C THR A 76 -14.04 -2.60 10.23
N GLY A 77 -12.84 -2.31 9.72
CA GLY A 77 -11.63 -3.09 9.97
C GLY A 77 -11.58 -4.45 9.25
N ASN A 78 -12.49 -4.71 8.31
CA ASN A 78 -12.60 -5.95 7.54
C ASN A 78 -12.33 -5.71 6.04
N ALA A 79 -11.32 -4.90 5.72
CA ALA A 79 -10.91 -4.68 4.34
C ALA A 79 -10.40 -5.98 3.71
N ALA A 80 -10.76 -6.24 2.46
CA ALA A 80 -10.22 -7.38 1.70
C ALA A 80 -8.69 -7.31 1.51
N PHE A 81 -8.12 -6.11 1.61
CA PHE A 81 -6.70 -5.86 1.51
C PHE A 81 -6.29 -4.72 2.45
N LEU A 82 -5.23 -4.95 3.22
CA LEU A 82 -4.59 -3.95 4.07
C LEU A 82 -3.08 -3.91 3.72
N PRO A 83 -2.57 -2.79 3.18
CA PRO A 83 -1.17 -2.67 2.81
C PRO A 83 -0.24 -2.95 3.99
N LEU A 84 0.91 -3.55 3.71
CA LEU A 84 1.94 -3.82 4.70
C LEU A 84 2.45 -2.51 5.32
N GLU A 85 2.55 -1.43 4.53
CA GLU A 85 2.89 -0.08 5.00
C GLU A 85 1.91 0.42 6.07
N VAL A 86 0.59 0.23 5.86
CA VAL A 86 -0.42 0.58 6.88
C VAL A 86 -0.30 -0.35 8.08
N ARG A 87 -0.10 -1.65 7.83
CA ARG A 87 -0.01 -2.66 8.88
C ARG A 87 1.18 -2.45 9.81
N ARG A 88 2.31 -1.94 9.32
CA ARG A 88 3.49 -1.67 10.12
C ARG A 88 3.51 -0.28 10.77
N GLN A 89 2.55 0.61 10.52
CA GLN A 89 2.58 1.98 11.03
C GLN A 89 2.91 2.05 12.53
N GLY A 90 3.80 2.98 12.90
CA GLY A 90 4.32 3.10 14.25
C GLY A 90 5.41 2.07 14.60
N PHE A 91 5.72 1.12 13.72
CA PHE A 91 6.82 0.17 13.86
C PHE A 91 7.81 0.29 12.71
N PHE A 92 9.08 0.14 13.04
CA PHE A 92 10.21 0.33 12.13
C PHE A 92 11.20 -0.81 12.31
N ALA A 93 11.85 -1.20 11.22
CA ALA A 93 13.02 -2.07 11.31
C ALA A 93 14.20 -1.27 11.88
N SER A 94 14.94 -1.86 12.81
CA SER A 94 16.17 -1.30 13.38
C SER A 94 17.18 -2.42 13.55
N ASP A 95 18.04 -2.62 12.54
CA ASP A 95 18.95 -3.76 12.44
C ASP A 95 18.18 -5.09 12.61
N ASP A 96 18.54 -5.90 13.60
CA ASP A 96 17.88 -7.16 13.94
C ASP A 96 16.65 -6.98 14.87
N ASN A 97 16.32 -5.74 15.24
CA ASN A 97 15.24 -5.40 16.16
C ASN A 97 14.10 -4.64 15.48
N ILE A 98 12.99 -4.51 16.20
CA ILE A 98 11.90 -3.61 15.83
C ILE A 98 11.97 -2.39 16.74
N ALA A 99 11.97 -1.21 16.16
CA ALA A 99 11.73 0.04 16.87
C ALA A 99 10.25 0.42 16.80
N ILE A 100 9.78 1.11 17.83
CA ILE A 100 8.42 1.61 17.97
C ILE A 100 8.46 3.14 18.13
N ASP A 101 7.62 3.85 17.38
CA ASP A 101 7.39 5.28 17.59
C ASP A 101 6.23 5.49 18.55
N LEU A 102 6.52 5.75 19.81
CA LEU A 102 5.49 5.94 20.85
C LEU A 102 4.64 7.20 20.63
N ALA A 103 5.13 8.16 19.85
CA ALA A 103 4.37 9.35 19.49
C ALA A 103 3.33 9.09 18.38
N HIS A 104 3.38 7.92 17.73
CA HIS A 104 2.45 7.58 16.67
C HIS A 104 1.03 7.40 17.21
N PRO A 105 -0.03 7.92 16.54
CA PRO A 105 -1.43 7.78 16.98
C PRO A 105 -1.90 6.35 17.24
N ARG A 106 -1.20 5.36 16.70
CA ARG A 106 -1.47 3.94 16.89
C ARG A 106 -1.30 3.48 18.33
N PHE A 107 -0.47 4.16 19.11
CA PHE A 107 -0.21 3.85 20.52
C PHE A 107 -0.80 4.89 21.48
N ALA A 108 -1.77 5.69 20.99
CA ALA A 108 -2.51 6.60 21.84
C ALA A 108 -3.26 5.82 22.95
N PRO A 109 -3.57 6.47 24.09
CA PRO A 109 -4.33 5.84 25.16
C PRO A 109 -5.67 5.27 24.67
N GLY A 110 -6.01 4.06 25.13
CA GLY A 110 -7.25 3.37 24.72
C GLY A 110 -7.06 2.32 23.62
N GLY A 111 -5.81 1.98 23.26
CA GLY A 111 -5.52 0.84 22.40
C GLY A 111 -6.11 -0.47 22.94
N SER A 112 -6.63 -1.30 22.04
CA SER A 112 -7.36 -2.54 22.39
C SER A 112 -6.57 -3.82 22.11
N ILE A 113 -5.47 -3.72 21.33
CA ILE A 113 -4.69 -4.88 20.90
C ILE A 113 -3.35 -4.87 21.64
N PRO A 114 -3.11 -5.79 22.59
CA PRO A 114 -1.82 -5.86 23.27
C PRO A 114 -0.70 -6.23 22.29
N LEU A 115 0.51 -5.72 22.49
CA LEU A 115 1.67 -6.09 21.67
C LEU A 115 2.25 -7.45 22.04
N PHE A 116 2.08 -7.85 23.30
CA PHE A 116 2.61 -9.10 23.85
C PHE A 116 1.50 -9.93 24.49
N ASP A 117 1.66 -11.25 24.45
CA ASP A 117 0.81 -12.19 25.17
C ASP A 117 1.18 -12.28 26.66
N ALA A 118 0.42 -13.07 27.42
CA ALA A 118 0.64 -13.24 28.86
C ALA A 118 2.03 -13.82 29.22
N MET A 119 2.62 -14.57 28.29
CA MET A 119 3.94 -15.21 28.43
C MET A 119 5.09 -14.30 27.97
N GLY A 120 4.79 -13.10 27.47
CA GLY A 120 5.79 -12.15 26.95
C GLY A 120 6.20 -12.40 25.50
N GLY A 121 5.54 -13.34 24.80
CA GLY A 121 5.67 -13.53 23.36
C GLY A 121 4.91 -12.46 22.57
N PRO A 122 5.13 -12.31 21.25
CA PRO A 122 4.36 -11.39 20.44
C PRO A 122 2.88 -11.82 20.40
N SER A 123 1.94 -10.87 20.41
CA SER A 123 0.54 -11.15 20.12
C SER A 123 0.31 -11.56 18.66
N ASP A 124 -0.90 -12.00 18.31
CA ASP A 124 -1.25 -12.35 16.93
C ASP A 124 -1.04 -11.17 15.97
N GLU A 125 -1.56 -10.00 16.31
CA GLU A 125 -1.33 -8.81 15.51
C GLU A 125 0.14 -8.39 15.48
N MET A 126 0.90 -8.56 16.58
CA MET A 126 2.33 -8.26 16.56
C MET A 126 3.11 -9.19 15.62
N ARG A 127 2.70 -10.47 15.51
CA ARG A 127 3.25 -11.39 14.49
C ARG A 127 2.95 -10.90 13.07
N LEU A 128 1.74 -10.38 12.82
CA LEU A 128 1.39 -9.79 11.52
C LEU A 128 2.21 -8.53 11.21
N VAL A 129 2.51 -7.71 12.21
CA VAL A 129 3.43 -6.55 12.09
C VAL A 129 4.85 -7.01 11.75
N GLN A 130 5.38 -8.00 12.48
CA GLN A 130 6.69 -8.59 12.23
C GLN A 130 6.80 -9.14 10.80
N GLN A 131 5.78 -9.88 10.36
CA GLN A 131 5.70 -10.41 8.99
C GLN A 131 5.65 -9.28 7.95
N ALA A 132 4.92 -8.21 8.22
CA ALA A 132 4.84 -7.06 7.31
C ALA A 132 6.21 -6.40 7.13
N ILE A 133 6.91 -6.12 8.23
CA ILE A 133 8.27 -5.54 8.20
C ILE A 133 9.22 -6.47 7.44
N GLY A 134 9.25 -7.76 7.78
CA GLY A 134 10.12 -8.74 7.11
C GLY A 134 9.83 -8.86 5.61
N THR A 135 8.56 -8.82 5.21
CA THR A 135 8.16 -8.89 3.80
C THR A 135 8.59 -7.64 3.04
N LEU A 136 8.39 -6.45 3.62
CA LEU A 136 8.80 -5.19 3.01
C LEU A 136 10.31 -5.12 2.81
N MET A 137 11.08 -5.45 3.85
CA MET A 137 12.55 -5.47 3.76
C MET A 137 13.06 -6.51 2.76
N GLY A 138 12.53 -7.74 2.84
CA GLY A 138 12.95 -8.84 1.97
C GLY A 138 12.59 -8.65 0.50
N ASN A 139 11.63 -7.77 0.18
CA ASN A 139 11.17 -7.54 -1.19
C ASN A 139 11.48 -6.14 -1.74
N ALA A 140 12.16 -5.28 -0.98
CA ALA A 140 12.50 -3.92 -1.43
C ALA A 140 13.29 -3.94 -2.75
N ALA A 141 14.45 -4.60 -2.77
CA ALA A 141 15.30 -4.70 -3.96
C ALA A 141 14.59 -5.39 -5.14
N ARG A 142 13.77 -6.41 -4.86
CA ARG A 142 13.00 -7.10 -5.90
C ARG A 142 11.91 -6.21 -6.51
N THR A 143 11.23 -5.43 -5.68
CA THR A 143 10.21 -4.47 -6.11
C THR A 143 10.86 -3.40 -6.99
N GLU A 144 11.98 -2.84 -6.57
CA GLU A 144 12.76 -1.88 -7.36
C GLU A 144 13.20 -2.46 -8.71
N GLN A 145 13.70 -3.70 -8.72
CA GLN A 145 14.12 -4.37 -9.95
C GLN A 145 12.94 -4.59 -10.92
N VAL A 146 11.77 -5.01 -10.42
CA VAL A 146 10.59 -5.18 -11.27
C VAL A 146 10.14 -3.84 -11.86
N ILE A 147 10.13 -2.78 -11.09
CA ILE A 147 9.81 -1.43 -11.59
C ILE A 147 10.82 -1.03 -12.68
N ALA A 148 12.12 -1.25 -12.44
CA ALA A 148 13.16 -0.96 -13.41
C ALA A 148 12.98 -1.76 -14.71
N ASP A 149 12.62 -3.04 -14.63
CA ASP A 149 12.34 -3.89 -15.78
C ASP A 149 11.16 -3.36 -16.62
N LEU A 150 10.08 -2.92 -15.96
CA LEU A 150 8.90 -2.33 -16.63
C LEU A 150 9.26 -1.02 -17.35
N VAL A 151 10.05 -0.17 -16.71
CA VAL A 151 10.52 1.10 -17.29
C VAL A 151 11.46 0.84 -18.46
N ALA A 152 12.43 -0.07 -18.31
CA ALA A 152 13.39 -0.42 -19.36
C ALA A 152 12.71 -1.05 -20.59
N ALA A 153 11.64 -1.81 -20.37
CA ALA A 153 10.79 -2.35 -21.44
C ALA A 153 9.85 -1.30 -22.06
N ARG A 154 9.86 -0.05 -21.60
CA ARG A 154 8.97 1.05 -22.05
C ARG A 154 7.49 0.71 -21.90
N LEU A 155 7.14 -0.05 -20.87
CA LEU A 155 5.76 -0.43 -20.58
C LEU A 155 5.01 0.62 -19.76
N VAL A 156 5.71 1.56 -19.12
CA VAL A 156 5.11 2.55 -18.22
C VAL A 156 4.67 3.78 -19.01
N GLU A 157 3.40 4.15 -18.87
CA GLU A 157 2.80 5.34 -19.51
C GLU A 157 2.01 6.19 -18.49
N PRO A 158 1.90 7.51 -18.66
CA PRO A 158 1.07 8.34 -17.79
C PRO A 158 -0.41 7.95 -17.90
N VAL A 159 -1.16 8.10 -16.81
CA VAL A 159 -2.60 7.92 -16.81
C VAL A 159 -3.29 9.13 -16.22
N ASP A 160 -4.22 9.70 -16.97
CA ASP A 160 -5.05 10.83 -16.53
C ASP A 160 -6.35 10.29 -15.94
N ILE A 161 -6.54 10.48 -14.63
CA ILE A 161 -7.76 10.07 -13.93
C ILE A 161 -8.54 11.32 -13.58
N SER A 162 -9.58 11.62 -14.36
CA SER A 162 -10.52 12.70 -14.09
C SER A 162 -11.92 12.14 -13.83
N LEU A 163 -12.49 12.48 -12.68
CA LEU A 163 -13.79 12.01 -12.22
C LEU A 163 -14.67 13.20 -11.85
N ARG A 164 -15.98 13.07 -12.12
CA ARG A 164 -17.01 14.02 -11.70
C ARG A 164 -18.05 13.28 -10.88
N PHE A 165 -18.41 13.85 -9.74
CA PHE A 165 -19.32 13.26 -8.77
C PHE A 165 -20.68 13.97 -8.76
N ASP A 166 -21.66 13.33 -8.12
CA ASP A 166 -23.07 13.75 -8.15
C ASP A 166 -23.31 15.06 -7.37
N ASP A 167 -22.43 15.40 -6.43
CA ASP A 167 -22.40 16.69 -5.72
C ASP A 167 -21.83 17.85 -6.57
N GLY A 168 -21.45 17.56 -7.83
CA GLY A 168 -20.85 18.51 -8.75
C GLY A 168 -19.35 18.68 -8.58
N GLN A 169 -18.72 18.04 -7.59
CA GLN A 169 -17.26 18.07 -7.44
C GLN A 169 -16.58 17.29 -8.56
N SER A 170 -15.38 17.73 -8.92
CA SER A 170 -14.51 17.02 -9.84
C SER A 170 -13.15 16.81 -9.20
N VAL A 171 -12.57 15.63 -9.42
CA VAL A 171 -11.24 15.27 -8.93
C VAL A 171 -10.37 14.86 -10.11
N SER A 172 -9.16 15.41 -10.16
CA SER A 172 -8.07 14.92 -11.02
C SER A 172 -6.99 14.32 -10.14
N LEU A 173 -6.47 13.16 -10.53
CA LEU A 173 -5.27 12.59 -9.93
C LEU A 173 -4.13 12.67 -10.94
N ASP A 174 -3.17 13.52 -10.65
CA ASP A 174 -2.02 13.77 -11.52
C ASP A 174 -0.78 13.03 -11.02
N GLY A 175 0.22 12.85 -11.89
CA GLY A 175 1.49 12.22 -11.53
C GLY A 175 1.44 10.70 -11.35
N LEU A 176 0.35 10.07 -11.83
CA LEU A 176 0.14 8.63 -11.83
C LEU A 176 0.42 8.04 -13.20
N TYR A 177 0.86 6.78 -13.19
CA TYR A 177 1.28 6.03 -14.35
C TYR A 177 0.68 4.62 -14.29
N THR A 178 0.48 4.03 -15.45
CA THR A 178 -0.02 2.67 -15.63
C THR A 178 0.85 1.91 -16.63
N ILE A 179 0.36 0.74 -17.04
CA ILE A 179 1.00 -0.12 -18.01
C ILE A 179 0.30 -0.01 -19.36
N SER A 180 1.07 0.32 -20.38
CA SER A 180 0.62 0.43 -21.76
C SER A 180 0.22 -0.92 -22.33
N ASN A 181 -1.01 -1.02 -22.84
CA ASN A 181 -1.47 -2.21 -23.54
C ASN A 181 -0.70 -2.41 -24.86
N ASP A 182 -0.44 -1.32 -25.57
CA ASP A 182 0.17 -1.40 -26.90
C ASP A 182 1.63 -1.83 -26.77
N ALA A 183 2.38 -1.22 -25.84
CA ALA A 183 3.75 -1.65 -25.57
C ALA A 183 3.85 -3.10 -25.04
N LEU A 184 2.84 -3.59 -24.31
CA LEU A 184 2.76 -5.00 -23.92
C LEU A 184 2.59 -5.94 -25.13
N ASN A 185 1.75 -5.57 -26.09
CA ASN A 185 1.50 -6.37 -27.29
C ASN A 185 2.69 -6.35 -28.26
N ASP A 186 3.49 -5.28 -28.21
CA ASP A 186 4.69 -5.10 -29.04
C ASP A 186 5.95 -5.75 -28.45
N LEU A 187 5.85 -6.40 -27.28
CA LEU A 187 6.97 -7.14 -26.70
C LEU A 187 7.39 -8.30 -27.61
N ASP A 188 8.70 -8.42 -27.85
CA ASP A 188 9.28 -9.56 -28.54
C ASP A 188 9.37 -10.78 -27.61
N ASP A 189 9.56 -11.98 -28.19
CA ASP A 189 9.64 -13.24 -27.45
C ASP A 189 10.68 -13.17 -26.31
N THR A 190 11.82 -12.52 -26.56
CA THR A 190 12.90 -12.35 -25.57
C THR A 190 12.45 -11.47 -24.40
N GLY A 191 11.81 -10.33 -24.69
CA GLY A 191 11.24 -9.43 -23.70
C GLY A 191 10.17 -10.11 -22.85
N ILE A 192 9.26 -10.87 -23.48
CA ILE A 192 8.23 -11.64 -22.79
C ILE A 192 8.86 -12.63 -21.81
N VAL A 193 9.79 -13.47 -22.27
CA VAL A 193 10.43 -14.49 -21.41
C VAL A 193 11.20 -13.85 -20.25
N ARG A 194 11.92 -12.75 -20.50
CA ARG A 194 12.65 -12.02 -19.47
C ARG A 194 11.70 -11.49 -18.39
N LEU A 195 10.66 -10.76 -18.78
CA LEU A 195 9.70 -10.14 -17.85
C LEU A 195 8.87 -11.17 -17.11
N PHE A 196 8.52 -12.28 -17.75
CA PHE A 196 7.83 -13.40 -17.10
C PHE A 196 8.68 -14.02 -15.98
N ARG A 197 9.98 -14.21 -16.22
CA ARG A 197 10.91 -14.79 -15.24
C ARG A 197 11.20 -13.87 -14.06
N SER A 198 11.25 -12.55 -14.27
CA SER A 198 11.47 -11.60 -13.17
C SER A 198 10.20 -11.38 -12.32
N GLY A 199 9.02 -11.74 -12.83
CA GLY A 199 7.73 -11.44 -12.21
C GLY A 199 7.13 -10.12 -12.67
N ALA A 200 7.84 -9.36 -13.51
CA ALA A 200 7.40 -8.07 -14.00
C ALA A 200 6.16 -8.18 -14.90
N LEU A 201 6.04 -9.24 -15.70
CA LEU A 201 4.89 -9.41 -16.58
C LEU A 201 3.59 -9.63 -15.78
N GLN A 202 3.64 -10.42 -14.71
CA GLN A 202 2.51 -10.67 -13.80
C GLN A 202 2.09 -9.37 -13.12
N ALA A 203 3.05 -8.60 -12.59
CA ALA A 203 2.79 -7.28 -12.02
C ALA A 203 2.17 -6.34 -13.06
N ALA A 204 2.66 -6.35 -14.30
CA ALA A 204 2.17 -5.50 -15.38
C ALA A 204 0.67 -5.73 -15.66
N TYR A 205 0.27 -7.00 -15.79
CA TYR A 205 -1.12 -7.37 -16.00
C TYR A 205 -2.02 -7.06 -14.79
N ALA A 206 -1.52 -7.27 -13.57
CA ALA A 206 -2.26 -6.94 -12.35
C ALA A 206 -2.51 -5.43 -12.23
N ILE A 207 -1.46 -4.60 -12.42
CA ILE A 207 -1.56 -3.14 -12.44
C ILE A 207 -2.58 -2.69 -13.49
N ARG A 208 -2.43 -3.13 -14.74
CA ARG A 208 -3.34 -2.76 -15.82
C ARG A 208 -4.78 -3.21 -15.56
N GLY A 209 -4.97 -4.44 -15.11
CA GLY A 209 -6.28 -5.01 -14.82
C GLY A 209 -7.02 -4.28 -13.70
N SER A 210 -6.27 -3.80 -12.70
CA SER A 210 -6.79 -3.08 -11.55
C SER A 210 -7.41 -1.72 -11.88
N LEU A 211 -7.13 -1.13 -13.05
CA LEU A 211 -7.74 0.15 -13.47
C LEU A 211 -9.27 0.09 -13.47
N ARG A 212 -9.86 -1.09 -13.67
CA ARG A 212 -11.32 -1.30 -13.57
C ARG A 212 -11.88 -0.99 -12.18
N GLN A 213 -11.05 -1.04 -11.14
CA GLN A 213 -11.43 -0.68 -9.78
C GLN A 213 -11.67 0.82 -9.61
N ILE A 214 -11.15 1.69 -10.50
CA ILE A 214 -11.37 3.15 -10.41
C ILE A 214 -12.87 3.46 -10.47
N GLY A 215 -13.59 2.84 -11.41
CA GLY A 215 -15.04 2.99 -11.53
C GLY A 215 -15.79 2.45 -10.30
N GLN A 216 -15.29 1.39 -9.66
CA GLN A 216 -15.89 0.85 -8.44
C GLN A 216 -15.72 1.80 -7.25
N LEU A 217 -14.53 2.40 -7.11
CA LEU A 217 -14.31 3.42 -6.08
C LEU A 217 -15.17 4.66 -6.36
N ALA A 218 -15.24 5.12 -7.61
CA ALA A 218 -16.06 6.27 -7.98
C ALA A 218 -17.55 6.05 -7.66
N ARG A 219 -18.07 4.85 -7.95
CA ARG A 219 -19.43 4.46 -7.56
C ARG A 219 -19.63 4.53 -6.05
N ARG A 220 -18.72 3.96 -5.27
CA ARG A 220 -18.79 3.98 -3.79
C ARG A 220 -18.71 5.40 -3.22
N ARG A 221 -17.96 6.31 -3.84
CA ARG A 221 -17.94 7.73 -3.47
C ARG A 221 -19.33 8.35 -3.64
N ASN A 222 -19.97 8.13 -4.79
CA ASN A 222 -21.33 8.61 -5.03
C ASN A 222 -22.35 7.99 -4.07
N GLU A 223 -22.26 6.69 -3.78
CA GLU A 223 -23.13 6.04 -2.80
C GLU A 223 -23.05 6.72 -1.42
N ARG A 224 -21.88 7.22 -1.00
CA ARG A 224 -21.72 8.00 0.24
C ARG A 224 -22.27 9.42 0.19
N ILE A 225 -22.35 10.03 -0.99
CA ILE A 225 -22.96 11.36 -1.16
C ILE A 225 -24.48 11.28 -0.94
N HIS A 226 -25.09 10.14 -1.28
CA HIS A 226 -26.53 9.89 -1.14
C HIS A 226 -26.94 9.24 0.19
N ALA A 227 -25.98 8.86 1.03
CA ALA A 227 -26.22 8.20 2.33
C ALA A 227 -26.33 9.21 3.48
#